data_AF-A0A4Q1DC95-F1
#
_entry.id   AF-A0A4Q1DC95-F1
#
_cell.length_a   1.000
_cell.length_b   1.000
_cell.length_c   1.000
_cell.angle_alpha   90.00
_cell.angle_beta   90.00
_cell.angle_gamma   90.00
#
_symmetry.space_group_name_H-M   'P 1'
#
loop_
_entity.id
_entity.type
_entity.pdbx_description
1 polymer ?
#
loop_
_entity_poly.entity_id
_entity_poly.type
_entity_poly.pdbx_seq_one_letter_code
_entity_poly.pdbx_strand_id
1 'polypeptide(L)'
;MSSSDFDKHSEELQEKVRLSREAFEIATQLGMKLRTRFQIADLNVAATIQQELVITGRIKSETEREEIMQFLYTEMPGWHINLNLSSVQE
;
A
#
# COMPACT_ATOMS: atom_id res chain seq x y z
N MET A 1 -39.21 2.14 6.67
CA MET A 1 -37.77 2.08 6.95
C MET A 1 -37.58 2.46 8.41
N SER A 2 -37.02 1.55 9.22
CA SER A 2 -36.81 1.78 10.65
C SER A 2 -35.58 2.65 10.87
N SER A 3 -35.63 3.57 11.82
CA SER A 3 -34.50 4.42 12.23
C SER A 3 -33.24 3.59 12.59
N SER A 4 -33.42 2.37 13.08
CA SER A 4 -32.33 1.47 13.44
C SER A 4 -31.48 0.97 12.26
N ASP A 5 -32.02 0.92 11.04
CA ASP A 5 -31.25 0.50 9.86
C ASP A 5 -30.38 1.66 9.34
N PHE A 6 -30.88 2.90 9.44
CA PHE A 6 -30.14 4.10 9.05
C PHE A 6 -28.92 4.34 9.94
N ASP A 7 -29.07 4.15 11.25
CA ASP A 7 -27.98 4.32 12.22
C ASP A 7 -26.86 3.28 12.00
N LYS A 8 -27.22 2.01 11.73
CA LYS A 8 -26.25 0.94 11.41
C LYS A 8 -25.48 1.21 10.12
N HIS A 9 -26.16 1.67 9.07
CA HIS A 9 -25.50 2.04 7.82
C HIS A 9 -24.53 3.22 8.02
N SER A 10 -24.84 4.16 8.91
CA SER A 10 -23.95 5.27 9.25
C SER A 10 -22.69 4.79 9.98
N GLU A 11 -22.81 3.87 10.94
CA GLU A 11 -21.67 3.29 11.67
C GLU A 11 -20.74 2.49 10.75
N GLU A 12 -21.30 1.64 9.89
CA GLU A 12 -20.51 0.87 8.91
C GLU A 12 -19.75 1.77 7.93
N LEU A 13 -20.37 2.87 7.49
CA LEU A 13 -19.72 3.84 6.61
C LEU A 13 -18.58 4.58 7.32
N GLN A 14 -18.79 4.99 8.56
CA GLN A 14 -17.76 5.64 9.35
C GLN A 14 -16.54 4.73 9.57
N GLU A 15 -16.79 3.44 9.86
CA GLU A 15 -15.71 2.47 10.04
C GLU A 15 -14.93 2.21 8.74
N LYS A 16 -15.62 2.08 7.60
CA LYS A 16 -14.96 1.96 6.29
C LYS A 16 -14.11 3.17 5.96
N VAL A 17 -14.58 4.39 6.27
CA VAL A 17 -13.81 5.62 6.09
C VAL A 17 -12.58 5.63 7.00
N ARG A 18 -12.72 5.21 8.26
CA ARG A 18 -11.61 5.11 9.21
C ARG A 18 -10.52 4.17 8.70
N LEU A 19 -10.90 2.96 8.32
CA LEU A 19 -9.98 1.94 7.78
C LEU A 19 -9.32 2.40 6.47
N SER A 20 -10.07 3.10 5.60
CA SER A 20 -9.52 3.64 4.37
C SER A 20 -8.46 4.72 4.62
N ARG A 21 -8.64 5.55 5.65
CA ARG A 21 -7.63 6.54 6.06
C ARG A 21 -6.38 5.87 6.61
N GLU A 22 -6.57 4.85 7.45
CA GLU A 22 -5.46 4.06 7.99
C GLU A 22 -4.64 3.41 6.88
N ALA A 23 -5.30 2.78 5.90
CA ALA A 23 -4.62 2.22 4.73
C ALA A 23 -3.86 3.31 3.93
N PHE A 24 -4.46 4.48 3.72
CA PHE A 24 -3.79 5.59 3.02
C PHE A 24 -2.55 6.09 3.77
N GLU A 25 -2.62 6.21 5.09
CA GLU A 25 -1.48 6.60 5.93
C GLU A 25 -0.35 5.56 5.86
N ILE A 26 -0.68 4.27 5.91
CA ILE A 26 0.28 3.17 5.72
C ILE A 26 0.98 3.28 4.36
N ALA A 27 0.21 3.43 3.28
CA ALA A 27 0.77 3.58 1.93
C ALA A 27 1.71 4.79 1.82
N THR A 28 1.31 5.92 2.43
CA THR A 28 2.11 7.14 2.44
C THR A 28 3.43 6.96 3.18
N GLN A 29 3.38 6.39 4.39
CA GLN A 29 4.57 6.14 5.21
C GLN A 29 5.52 5.15 4.53
N LEU A 30 4.99 4.06 3.99
CA LEU A 30 5.79 3.05 3.32
C LEU A 30 6.42 3.59 2.03
N GLY A 31 5.66 4.38 1.26
CA GLY A 31 6.20 5.08 0.09
C GLY A 31 7.37 6.01 0.43
N MET A 32 7.31 6.73 1.54
CA MET A 32 8.44 7.55 2.01
C MET A 32 9.66 6.70 2.38
N LYS A 33 9.46 5.57 3.07
CA LYS A 33 10.55 4.64 3.43
C LYS A 33 11.21 4.04 2.18
N LEU A 34 10.40 3.58 1.21
CA LEU A 34 10.89 3.04 -0.06
C LEU A 34 11.71 4.07 -0.84
N ARG A 35 11.20 5.29 -0.99
CA ARG A 35 11.91 6.38 -1.67
C ARG A 35 13.23 6.74 -0.99
N THR A 36 13.24 6.79 0.35
CA THR A 36 14.45 7.10 1.12
C THR A 36 15.50 6.00 1.00
N ARG A 37 15.08 4.72 1.07
CA ARG A 37 15.98 3.58 1.08
C ARG A 37 16.53 3.23 -0.30
N PHE A 38 15.68 3.21 -1.31
CA PHE A 38 16.02 2.73 -2.66
C PHE A 38 16.25 3.86 -3.67
N GLN A 39 15.97 5.13 -3.29
CA GLN A 39 16.13 6.30 -4.16
C GLN A 39 15.34 6.21 -5.49
N ILE A 40 14.18 5.55 -5.45
CA ILE A 40 13.29 5.39 -6.62
C ILE A 40 12.32 6.55 -6.67
N ALA A 41 12.50 7.47 -7.62
CA ALA A 41 11.63 8.63 -7.76
C ALA A 41 10.20 8.26 -8.23
N ASP A 42 10.10 7.31 -9.16
CA ASP A 42 8.85 6.94 -9.84
C ASP A 42 8.14 5.76 -9.16
N LEU A 43 8.06 5.76 -7.83
CA LEU A 43 7.40 4.71 -7.07
C LEU A 43 6.07 5.19 -6.48
N ASN A 44 4.99 4.50 -6.85
CA ASN A 44 3.65 4.69 -6.31
C ASN A 44 3.29 3.53 -5.40
N VAL A 45 2.72 3.84 -4.24
CA VAL A 45 2.25 2.87 -3.26
C VAL A 45 0.78 3.14 -2.99
N ALA A 46 -0.02 2.09 -3.04
CA ALA A 46 -1.41 2.09 -2.60
C ALA A 46 -1.64 0.92 -1.64
N ALA A 47 -2.52 1.14 -0.66
CA ALA A 47 -2.92 0.12 0.29
C ALA A 47 -4.45 0.09 0.38
N THR A 48 -5.01 -1.09 0.61
CA THR A 48 -6.45 -1.31 0.77
C THR A 48 -6.79 -1.73 2.19
N ILE A 49 -8.07 -1.65 2.54
CA ILE A 49 -8.57 -2.11 3.85
C ILE A 49 -8.49 -3.64 4.00
N GLN A 50 -8.29 -4.37 2.91
CA GLN A 50 -8.08 -5.82 2.88
C GLN A 50 -6.62 -6.23 3.09
N GLN A 51 -5.77 -5.31 3.56
CA GLN A 51 -4.33 -5.54 3.75
C GLN A 51 -3.62 -5.93 2.44
N GLU A 52 -4.11 -5.41 1.31
CA GLU A 52 -3.43 -5.50 0.03
C GLU A 52 -2.59 -4.26 -0.19
N LEU A 53 -1.33 -4.46 -0.58
CA LEU A 53 -0.38 -3.42 -0.91
C LEU A 53 -0.02 -3.54 -2.39
N VAL A 54 -0.31 -2.49 -3.15
CA VAL A 54 0.02 -2.41 -4.58
C VAL A 54 1.13 -1.40 -4.76
N ILE A 55 2.24 -1.85 -5.34
CA ILE A 55 3.40 -1.01 -5.62
C ILE A 55 3.67 -1.04 -7.11
N THR A 56 3.72 0.14 -7.70
CA THR A 56 4.02 0.33 -9.11
C THR A 56 5.18 1.29 -9.28
N GLY A 57 6.02 1.06 -10.28
CA GLY A 57 7.14 1.95 -10.54
C GLY A 57 8.19 1.39 -11.47
N ARG A 58 9.30 2.13 -11.54
CA ARG A 58 10.47 1.79 -12.34
C ARG A 58 11.66 1.46 -11.45
N ILE A 59 12.35 0.38 -11.80
CA ILE A 59 13.54 -0.12 -11.10
C ILE A 59 14.73 -0.20 -12.03
N LYS A 60 15.92 -0.18 -11.46
CA LYS A 60 17.19 -0.26 -12.20
C LYS A 60 17.59 -1.70 -12.50
N SER A 61 17.22 -2.65 -11.65
CA SER A 61 17.63 -4.05 -11.79
C SER A 61 16.68 -5.00 -11.06
N GLU A 62 16.73 -6.29 -11.43
CA GLU A 62 16.01 -7.33 -10.69
C GLU A 62 16.54 -7.51 -9.27
N THR A 63 17.82 -7.23 -9.00
CA THR A 63 18.35 -7.24 -7.62
C THR A 63 17.64 -6.20 -6.75
N GLU A 64 17.42 -4.99 -7.27
CA GLU A 64 16.67 -3.95 -6.55
C GLU A 64 15.22 -4.40 -6.28
N ARG A 65 14.59 -5.12 -7.23
CA ARG A 65 13.27 -5.72 -7.03
C ARG A 65 13.25 -6.72 -5.87
N GLU A 66 14.23 -7.60 -5.80
CA GLU A 66 14.36 -8.60 -4.73
C GLU A 66 14.56 -7.94 -3.36
N GLU A 67 15.41 -6.91 -3.28
CA GLU A 67 15.65 -6.17 -2.05
C GLU A 67 14.40 -5.40 -1.58
N ILE A 68 13.66 -4.78 -2.51
CA ILE A 68 12.36 -4.15 -2.21
C ILE A 68 11.39 -5.20 -1.68
N MET A 69 11.30 -6.35 -2.34
CA MET A 69 10.39 -7.42 -1.92
C MET A 69 10.72 -7.91 -0.50
N GLN A 70 12.00 -8.14 -0.17
CA GLN A 70 12.43 -8.53 1.17
C GLN A 70 12.14 -7.46 2.22
N PHE A 71 12.39 -6.19 1.87
CA PHE A 71 12.07 -5.05 2.73
C PHE A 71 10.58 -5.00 3.06
N LEU A 72 9.72 -5.19 2.06
CA LEU A 72 8.27 -5.15 2.23
C LEU A 72 7.73 -6.30 3.07
N TYR A 73 8.26 -7.52 2.90
CA TYR A 73 7.88 -8.65 3.75
C TYR A 73 8.27 -8.46 5.21
N THR A 74 9.34 -7.71 5.47
CA THR A 74 9.79 -7.38 6.83
C THR A 74 8.92 -6.29 7.46
N GLU A 75 8.62 -5.23 6.71
CA GLU A 75 7.87 -4.07 7.22
C GLU A 75 6.36 -4.33 7.32
N MET A 76 5.81 -5.17 6.43
CA MET A 76 4.39 -5.42 6.30
C MET A 76 4.07 -6.93 6.46
N PRO A 77 4.38 -7.54 7.62
CA PRO A 77 4.15 -8.95 7.82
C PRO A 77 2.64 -9.28 7.72
N GLY A 78 2.31 -10.31 6.95
CA GLY A 78 0.92 -10.75 6.74
C GLY A 78 0.15 -10.00 5.65
N TRP A 79 0.72 -8.96 5.05
CA TRP A 79 0.09 -8.23 3.95
C TRP A 79 0.24 -8.96 2.62
N HIS A 80 -0.76 -8.81 1.75
CA HIS A 80 -0.69 -9.28 0.37
C HIS A 80 0.01 -8.23 -0.49
N ILE A 81 1.23 -8.53 -0.93
CA ILE A 81 2.07 -7.59 -1.68
C ILE A 81 1.97 -7.90 -3.18
N ASN A 82 1.46 -6.93 -3.95
CA ASN A 82 1.43 -6.94 -5.40
C ASN A 82 2.48 -5.95 -5.94
N LEU A 83 3.58 -6.52 -6.45
CA LEU A 83 4.74 -5.76 -6.92
C LEU A 83 4.78 -5.74 -8.44
N ASN A 84 4.37 -4.61 -9.04
CA ASN A 84 4.40 -4.39 -10.48
C ASN A 84 5.46 -3.35 -10.83
N LEU A 85 6.71 -3.81 -10.87
CA LEU A 85 7.87 -2.99 -11.17
C LEU A 85 8.40 -3.33 -12.57
N SER A 86 8.73 -2.30 -13.33
CA SER A 86 9.31 -2.42 -14.67
C SER A 86 10.77 -1.99 -14.65
N SER A 87 11.64 -2.75 -15.30
CA SER A 87 13.04 -2.36 -15.45
C SER A 87 13.16 -1.25 -16.49
N VAL A 88 14.01 -0.26 -16.20
CA VAL A 88 14.45 0.69 -17.23
C VAL A 88 15.33 -0.11 -18.20
N GLN A 89 14.77 -0.53 -19.33
CA GLN A 89 15.57 -1.01 -20.45
C GLN A 89 16.37 0.19 -20.97
N GLU A 90 17.71 0.12 -20.86
CA GLU A 90 18.63 1.07 -21.50
C GLU A 90 18.47 1.05 -23.03
#